data_AF-A0A4Z0MG91-F1
#
_entry.id   AF-A0A4Z0MG91-F1
#
_cell.length_a   1.000
_cell.length_b   1.000
_cell.length_c   1.000
_cell.angle_alpha   90.00
_cell.angle_beta   90.00
_cell.angle_gamma   90.00
#
_symmetry.space_group_name_H-M   'P 1'
#
loop_
_entity.id
_entity.type
_entity.pdbx_description
1 polymer ?
#
loop_
_entity_poly.entity_id
_entity_poly.type
_entity_poly.pdbx_seq_one_letter_code
_entity_poly.pdbx_strand_id
1 'polypeptide(L)'
;MPDIFTAIGILALGLLLIEQRVGWPTKIWLLVIVHLSCLMHSSNLLTFSLVVLTYGAVATVVGAFRRQQVRPAQWLVTTAVVLVGWVVLPTLHAAMGGGFAVSRASSAFLMARLVETGIMDEFLSRNCDPADQYRLCAFRDKLPNDAIAFMWDSNSPLAQTGGWQSNQQEYQQIIRRVLTSPRYYPYLVSETAQATLRQLTHVGHGDGLSPFRENTNPYWKIGEFMHYELKEYMSSMQNRNQLNFTTLNERTYGAHLASLVILAVLLLTRLRRMVAPEAVLAVTVLGLGVLSNALVTGGLANVLDRLQSRVSWVLLFAAVLLLVQYGAVLVRQGQQQLNTN
;
A
#
# COMPACT_ATOMS: atom_id res chain seq x y z
N MET A 1 8.74 -7.40 -6.77
CA MET A 1 8.38 -7.06 -5.37
C MET A 1 7.56 -8.21 -4.82
N PRO A 2 7.80 -8.68 -3.58
CA PRO A 2 6.98 -9.73 -2.94
C PRO A 2 5.63 -9.18 -2.46
N ASP A 3 4.88 -8.57 -3.39
CA ASP A 3 3.64 -7.82 -3.12
C ASP A 3 2.51 -8.68 -2.55
N ILE A 4 2.56 -9.99 -2.83
CA ILE A 4 1.60 -10.99 -2.35
C ILE A 4 1.46 -11.02 -0.82
N PHE A 5 2.57 -10.75 -0.10
CA PHE A 5 2.57 -10.78 1.36
C PHE A 5 1.77 -9.62 1.98
N THR A 6 1.45 -8.58 1.21
CA THR A 6 0.62 -7.47 1.71
C THR A 6 -0.78 -7.97 2.03
N ALA A 7 -1.44 -8.64 1.07
CA ALA A 7 -2.78 -9.18 1.28
C ALA A 7 -2.80 -10.37 2.24
N ILE A 8 -1.80 -11.26 2.17
CA ILE A 8 -1.66 -12.37 3.12
C ILE A 8 -1.51 -11.83 4.55
N GLY A 9 -0.69 -10.81 4.74
CA GLY A 9 -0.52 -10.14 6.04
C GLY A 9 -1.81 -9.50 6.54
N ILE A 10 -2.58 -8.82 5.68
CA ILE A 10 -3.89 -8.24 6.05
C ILE A 10 -4.88 -9.32 6.49
N LEU A 11 -4.96 -10.44 5.76
CA LEU A 11 -5.82 -11.57 6.13
C LEU A 11 -5.39 -12.20 7.45
N ALA A 12 -4.08 -12.40 7.65
CA ALA A 12 -3.53 -12.95 8.89
C ALA A 12 -3.77 -12.01 10.09
N LEU A 13 -3.66 -10.69 9.90
CA LEU A 13 -4.05 -9.68 10.88
C LEU A 13 -5.54 -9.76 11.19
N GLY A 14 -6.41 -9.91 10.18
CA GLY A 14 -7.84 -10.12 10.37
C GLY A 14 -8.12 -11.32 11.29
N LEU A 15 -7.54 -12.48 10.99
CA LEU A 15 -7.68 -13.67 11.82
C LEU A 15 -7.15 -13.46 13.25
N LEU A 16 -5.99 -12.83 13.41
CA LEU A 16 -5.41 -12.55 14.73
C LEU A 16 -6.18 -11.51 15.54
N LEU A 17 -6.83 -10.54 14.93
CA LEU A 17 -7.52 -9.46 15.66
C LEU A 17 -8.96 -9.83 16.02
N ILE A 18 -9.55 -10.79 15.31
CA ILE A 18 -10.98 -11.12 15.37
C ILE A 18 -11.22 -12.48 15.98
N GLU A 19 -10.52 -13.51 15.49
CA GLU A 19 -10.84 -14.88 15.86
C GLU A 19 -10.27 -15.21 17.24
N GLN A 20 -11.19 -15.45 18.17
CA GLN A 20 -10.84 -15.73 19.56
C GLN A 20 -10.49 -17.20 19.79
N ARG A 21 -10.99 -18.11 18.94
CA ARG A 21 -10.90 -19.56 19.13
C ARG A 21 -9.77 -20.23 18.34
N VAL A 22 -8.90 -19.46 17.69
CA VAL A 22 -7.73 -20.05 17.01
C VAL A 22 -6.84 -20.78 18.03
N GLY A 23 -6.48 -22.03 17.72
CA GLY A 23 -5.53 -22.82 18.50
C GLY A 23 -4.16 -22.15 18.59
N TRP A 24 -3.42 -22.40 19.67
CA TRP A 24 -2.11 -21.77 19.91
C TRP A 24 -1.08 -22.01 18.78
N PRO A 25 -0.96 -23.22 18.19
CA PRO A 25 -0.04 -23.43 17.07
C PRO A 25 -0.35 -22.55 15.87
N THR A 26 -1.63 -22.45 15.49
CA THR A 26 -2.08 -21.61 14.38
C THR A 26 -1.85 -20.13 14.68
N LYS A 27 -2.04 -19.68 15.94
CA LYS A 27 -1.73 -18.31 16.35
C LYS A 27 -0.25 -17.97 16.16
N ILE A 28 0.66 -18.87 16.55
CA ILE A 28 2.10 -18.68 16.34
C ILE A 28 2.41 -18.54 14.84
N TRP A 29 1.89 -19.45 14.02
CA TRP A 29 2.08 -19.37 12.57
C TRP A 29 1.55 -18.08 11.97
N LEU A 30 0.39 -17.60 12.39
CA LEU A 30 -0.16 -16.32 11.95
C LEU A 30 0.73 -15.15 12.36
N LEU A 31 1.27 -15.14 13.58
CA LEU A 31 2.20 -14.09 14.04
C LEU A 31 3.49 -14.11 13.23
N VAL A 32 4.03 -15.30 12.92
CA VAL A 32 5.20 -15.46 12.04
C VAL A 32 4.91 -14.93 10.63
N ILE A 33 3.76 -15.29 10.05
CA ILE A 33 3.35 -14.81 8.72
C ILE A 33 3.21 -13.29 8.70
N VAL A 34 2.58 -12.69 9.72
CA VAL A 34 2.45 -11.23 9.83
C VAL A 34 3.83 -10.57 9.94
N HIS A 35 4.71 -11.10 10.79
CA HIS A 35 6.05 -10.55 10.96
C HIS A 35 6.87 -10.64 9.68
N LEU A 36 6.91 -11.82 9.04
CA LEU A 36 7.55 -12.01 7.75
C LEU A 36 7.00 -11.04 6.71
N SER A 37 5.68 -10.89 6.64
CA SER A 37 5.01 -9.97 5.71
C SER A 37 5.39 -8.51 5.95
N CYS A 38 5.65 -8.09 7.20
CA CYS A 38 6.20 -6.77 7.51
C CYS A 38 7.59 -6.56 6.87
N LEU A 39 8.43 -7.60 6.91
CA LEU A 39 9.81 -7.55 6.43
C LEU A 39 9.92 -7.62 4.90
N MET A 40 8.90 -8.16 4.22
CA MET A 40 8.92 -8.35 2.76
C MET A 40 8.91 -7.03 1.97
N HIS A 41 8.28 -5.97 2.50
CA HIS A 41 8.23 -4.67 1.84
C HIS A 41 8.06 -3.55 2.88
N SER A 42 8.83 -2.45 2.75
CA SER A 42 8.80 -1.36 3.74
C SER A 42 7.42 -0.70 3.91
N SER A 43 6.60 -0.67 2.86
CA SER A 43 5.20 -0.21 2.97
C SER A 43 4.39 -1.06 3.93
N ASN A 44 4.64 -2.37 4.01
CA ASN A 44 3.84 -3.28 4.84
C ASN A 44 4.04 -2.97 6.31
N LEU A 45 5.26 -2.58 6.70
CA LEU A 45 5.57 -2.14 8.05
C LEU A 45 4.68 -0.95 8.47
N LEU A 46 4.56 0.07 7.62
CA LEU A 46 3.67 1.22 7.85
C LEU A 46 2.18 0.82 7.79
N THR A 47 1.77 0.12 6.73
CA THR A 47 0.38 -0.32 6.53
C THR A 47 -0.13 -1.12 7.72
N PHE A 48 0.62 -2.12 8.18
CA PHE A 48 0.20 -2.96 9.29
C PHE A 48 0.24 -2.23 10.62
N SER A 49 1.21 -1.33 10.83
CA SER A 49 1.24 -0.45 12.00
C SER A 49 -0.02 0.41 12.07
N LEU A 50 -0.42 1.02 10.96
CA LEU A 50 -1.66 1.79 10.88
C LEU A 50 -2.89 0.92 11.16
N VAL A 51 -2.98 -0.28 10.58
CA VAL A 51 -4.10 -1.21 10.83
C VAL A 51 -4.23 -1.55 12.32
N VAL A 52 -3.15 -2.01 12.98
CA VAL A 52 -3.24 -2.43 14.40
C VAL A 52 -3.50 -1.25 15.35
N LEU A 53 -2.93 -0.07 15.07
CA LEU A 53 -3.11 1.13 15.89
C LEU A 53 -4.51 1.72 15.72
N THR A 54 -4.99 1.88 14.49
CA THR A 54 -6.36 2.36 14.21
C THR A 54 -7.40 1.40 14.75
N TYR A 55 -7.20 0.08 14.59
CA TYR A 55 -8.08 -0.93 15.17
C TYR A 55 -8.15 -0.82 16.70
N GLY A 56 -7.01 -0.69 17.38
CA GLY A 56 -6.94 -0.50 18.83
C GLY A 56 -7.60 0.81 19.28
N ALA A 57 -7.37 1.91 18.56
CA ALA A 57 -7.99 3.21 18.83
C ALA A 57 -9.51 3.14 18.71
N VAL A 58 -10.02 2.58 17.60
CA VAL A 58 -11.47 2.40 17.38
C VAL A 58 -12.05 1.48 18.44
N ALA A 59 -11.43 0.32 18.71
CA ALA A 59 -11.88 -0.63 19.73
C ALA A 59 -11.95 -0.01 21.13
N THR A 60 -11.06 0.95 21.44
CA THR A 60 -11.09 1.71 22.69
C THR A 60 -12.27 2.68 22.73
N VAL A 61 -12.45 3.49 21.67
CA VAL A 61 -13.52 4.49 21.57
C VAL A 61 -14.90 3.84 21.64
N VAL A 62 -15.12 2.71 20.97
CA VAL A 62 -16.42 2.00 20.99
C VAL A 62 -16.61 1.11 22.22
N GLY A 63 -15.62 1.03 23.11
CA GLY A 63 -15.67 0.20 24.32
C GLY A 63 -15.61 -1.31 24.05
N ALA A 64 -15.12 -1.76 22.89
CA ALA A 64 -15.05 -3.18 22.52
C ALA A 64 -14.11 -3.98 23.43
N PHE A 65 -13.03 -3.36 23.93
CA PHE A 65 -12.17 -3.98 24.95
C PHE A 65 -12.90 -4.19 26.28
N ARG A 66 -13.70 -3.21 26.73
CA ARG A 66 -14.49 -3.31 27.98
C ARG A 66 -15.58 -4.37 27.86
N ARG A 67 -16.18 -4.49 26.68
CA ARG A 67 -17.21 -5.50 26.35
C ARG A 67 -16.64 -6.90 26.04
N GLN A 68 -15.32 -7.08 26.15
CA GLN A 68 -14.62 -8.34 25.83
C GLN A 68 -14.84 -8.87 24.40
N GLN A 69 -15.28 -8.01 23.48
CA GLN A 69 -15.43 -8.35 22.07
C GLN A 69 -14.06 -8.46 21.38
N VAL A 70 -13.07 -7.72 21.88
CA VAL A 70 -11.67 -7.78 21.47
C VAL A 70 -10.81 -8.15 22.69
N ARG A 71 -9.90 -9.10 22.53
CA ARG A 71 -8.99 -9.52 23.60
C ARG A 71 -7.79 -8.57 23.67
N PRO A 72 -7.61 -7.79 24.74
CA PRO A 72 -6.53 -6.81 24.83
C PRO A 72 -5.14 -7.46 24.75
N ALA A 73 -4.96 -8.63 25.38
CA ALA A 73 -3.71 -9.38 25.30
C ALA A 73 -3.36 -9.80 23.86
N GLN A 74 -4.36 -10.22 23.08
CA GLN A 74 -4.15 -10.64 21.69
C GLN A 74 -3.79 -9.45 20.81
N TRP A 75 -4.51 -8.33 20.96
CA TRP A 75 -4.18 -7.09 20.27
C TRP A 75 -2.77 -6.58 20.64
N LEU A 76 -2.39 -6.62 21.93
CA LEU A 76 -1.06 -6.22 22.39
C LEU A 76 0.04 -7.09 21.77
N VAL A 77 -0.12 -8.42 21.77
CA VAL A 77 0.86 -9.33 21.16
C VAL A 77 0.97 -9.09 19.65
N THR A 78 -0.15 -8.97 18.93
CA THR A 78 -0.12 -8.68 17.49
C THR A 78 0.53 -7.33 17.20
N THR A 79 0.21 -6.30 17.99
CA THR A 79 0.82 -4.97 17.87
C THR A 79 2.32 -5.02 18.15
N ALA A 80 2.74 -5.72 19.20
CA ALA A 80 4.17 -5.89 19.52
C ALA A 80 4.92 -6.57 18.37
N VAL A 81 4.36 -7.63 17.78
CA VAL A 81 5.00 -8.35 16.65
C VAL A 81 5.15 -7.47 15.41
N VAL A 82 4.15 -6.63 15.10
CA VAL A 82 4.24 -5.64 14.01
C VAL A 82 5.31 -4.59 14.34
N LEU A 83 5.28 -4.04 15.56
CA LEU A 83 6.19 -2.97 15.96
C LEU A 83 7.65 -3.42 16.08
N VAL A 84 7.90 -4.68 16.45
CA VAL A 84 9.24 -5.28 16.42
C VAL A 84 9.86 -5.23 15.01
N GLY A 85 9.04 -5.23 13.95
CA GLY A 85 9.51 -5.03 12.58
C GLY A 85 10.28 -3.72 12.36
N TRP A 86 9.99 -2.65 13.13
CA TRP A 86 10.71 -1.38 13.07
C TRP A 86 12.13 -1.44 13.61
N VAL A 87 12.45 -2.48 14.38
CA VAL A 87 13.81 -2.73 14.89
C VAL A 87 14.48 -3.81 14.04
N VAL A 88 13.77 -4.90 13.73
CA VAL A 88 14.31 -6.04 12.99
C VAL A 88 14.76 -5.62 11.58
N LEU A 89 13.94 -4.86 10.84
CA LEU A 89 14.28 -4.50 9.46
C LEU A 89 15.54 -3.61 9.37
N PRO A 90 15.67 -2.50 10.14
CA PRO A 90 16.93 -1.74 10.17
C PRO A 90 18.12 -2.53 10.70
N THR A 91 17.91 -3.45 11.66
CA THR A 91 18.99 -4.31 12.18
C THR A 91 19.51 -5.27 11.12
N LEU A 92 18.61 -5.91 10.35
CA LEU A 92 19.00 -6.76 9.21
C LEU A 92 19.78 -5.95 8.16
N HIS A 93 19.32 -4.73 7.87
CA HIS A 93 20.01 -3.85 6.94
C HIS A 93 21.40 -3.44 7.43
N ALA A 94 21.55 -3.15 8.72
CA ALA A 94 22.83 -2.85 9.35
C ALA A 94 23.77 -4.07 9.31
N ALA A 95 23.26 -5.27 9.63
CA ALA A 95 24.02 -6.51 9.60
C ALA A 95 24.52 -6.87 8.19
N MET A 96 23.79 -6.48 7.14
CA MET A 96 24.19 -6.64 5.74
C MET A 96 25.02 -5.45 5.19
N GLY A 97 25.50 -4.55 6.06
CA GLY A 97 26.39 -3.45 5.67
C GLY A 97 25.70 -2.21 5.07
N GLY A 98 24.37 -2.13 5.12
CA GLY A 98 23.61 -0.98 4.61
C GLY A 98 23.27 0.09 5.66
N GLY A 99 23.71 -0.10 6.91
CA GLY A 99 23.44 0.81 8.03
C GLY A 99 22.05 0.64 8.67
N PHE A 100 21.82 1.31 9.79
CA PHE A 100 20.54 1.24 10.51
C PHE A 100 19.49 2.14 9.84
N ALA A 101 18.81 1.61 8.83
CA ALA A 101 17.76 2.32 8.10
C ALA A 101 16.67 1.35 7.61
N VAL A 102 15.41 1.78 7.62
CA VAL A 102 14.28 1.00 7.07
C VAL A 102 14.44 0.81 5.55
N SER A 103 14.86 1.85 4.84
CA SER A 103 15.17 1.79 3.41
C SER A 103 16.10 2.95 3.03
N ARG A 104 17.16 2.65 2.26
CA ARG A 104 18.07 3.67 1.72
C ARG A 104 17.43 4.52 0.62
N ALA A 105 16.44 3.97 -0.09
CA ALA A 105 15.74 4.68 -1.16
C ALA A 105 14.61 5.59 -0.65
N SER A 106 14.22 5.51 0.62
CA SER A 106 13.07 6.22 1.19
C SER A 106 13.07 7.73 0.94
N SER A 107 14.24 8.38 1.10
CA SER A 107 14.40 9.81 0.84
C SER A 107 14.17 10.19 -0.62
N ALA A 108 14.57 9.35 -1.57
CA ALA A 108 14.37 9.59 -3.00
C ALA A 108 12.88 9.50 -3.37
N PHE A 109 12.17 8.46 -2.90
CA PHE A 109 10.73 8.33 -3.15
C PHE A 109 9.91 9.47 -2.52
N LEU A 110 10.23 9.85 -1.28
CA LEU A 110 9.54 10.96 -0.63
C LEU A 110 9.86 12.30 -1.30
N MET A 111 11.10 12.50 -1.77
CA MET A 111 11.46 13.66 -2.58
C MET A 111 10.67 13.70 -3.89
N ALA A 112 10.59 12.57 -4.60
CA ALA A 112 9.81 12.44 -5.83
C ALA A 112 8.33 12.79 -5.59
N ARG A 113 7.75 12.34 -4.47
CA ARG A 113 6.39 12.71 -4.06
C ARG A 113 6.24 14.21 -3.86
N LEU A 114 7.19 14.86 -3.17
CA LEU A 114 7.16 16.31 -2.93
C LEU A 114 7.34 17.13 -4.22
N VAL A 115 8.03 16.57 -5.21
CA VAL A 115 8.16 17.15 -6.56
C VAL A 115 6.84 17.03 -7.32
N GLU A 116 6.23 15.84 -7.37
CA GLU A 116 4.94 15.62 -8.04
C GLU A 116 3.81 16.50 -7.48
N THR A 117 3.83 16.77 -6.17
CA THR A 117 2.80 17.60 -5.52
C THR A 117 3.04 19.11 -5.67
N GLY A 118 4.14 19.54 -6.29
CA GLY A 118 4.50 20.96 -6.43
C GLY A 118 4.98 21.63 -5.14
N ILE A 119 5.06 20.90 -4.00
CA ILE A 119 5.61 21.42 -2.75
C ILE A 119 7.07 21.82 -2.92
N MET A 120 7.80 21.10 -3.78
CA MET A 120 9.21 21.38 -4.06
C MET A 120 9.41 22.70 -4.82
N ASP A 121 8.49 23.08 -5.70
CA ASP A 121 8.57 24.37 -6.40
C ASP A 121 8.50 25.54 -5.41
N GLU A 122 7.54 25.48 -4.47
CA GLU A 122 7.44 26.48 -3.41
C GLU A 122 8.67 26.45 -2.50
N PHE A 123 9.16 25.26 -2.11
CA PHE A 123 10.35 25.15 -1.28
C PHE A 123 11.59 25.76 -1.95
N LEU A 124 11.90 25.35 -3.18
CA LEU A 124 13.07 25.86 -3.90
C LEU A 124 12.95 27.35 -4.20
N SER A 125 11.74 27.87 -4.44
CA SER A 125 11.55 29.30 -4.68
C SER A 125 11.98 30.21 -3.54
N ARG A 126 11.99 29.68 -2.32
CA ARG A 126 12.27 30.44 -1.09
C ARG A 126 13.60 30.10 -0.43
N ASN A 127 14.22 28.96 -0.79
CA ASN A 127 15.42 28.45 -0.11
C ASN A 127 16.61 28.30 -1.05
N CYS A 128 16.46 28.56 -2.36
CA CYS A 128 17.58 28.64 -3.28
C CYS A 128 18.22 30.04 -3.24
N ASP A 129 18.91 30.31 -2.13
CA ASP A 129 19.78 31.47 -1.94
C ASP A 129 21.26 31.07 -2.06
N PRO A 130 22.20 32.01 -2.33
CA PRO A 130 23.63 31.69 -2.48
C PRO A 130 24.26 30.97 -1.28
N ALA A 131 23.66 31.09 -0.10
CA ALA A 131 24.11 30.48 1.15
C ALA A 131 23.62 29.03 1.37
N ASP A 132 22.48 28.63 0.80
CA ASP A 132 21.88 27.30 0.92
C ASP A 132 22.03 26.58 -0.45
N GLN A 133 23.20 26.01 -0.71
CA GLN A 133 23.51 25.38 -2.00
C GLN A 133 22.97 23.95 -2.10
N TYR A 134 21.64 23.81 -2.18
CA TYR A 134 21.06 22.54 -2.61
C TYR A 134 21.40 22.28 -4.07
N ARG A 135 21.87 21.08 -4.41
CA ARG A 135 22.09 20.68 -5.81
C ARG A 135 20.81 20.76 -6.62
N LEU A 136 19.67 20.49 -5.98
CA LEU A 136 18.35 20.60 -6.60
C LEU A 136 18.02 22.03 -7.07
N CYS A 137 18.65 23.07 -6.53
CA CYS A 137 18.43 24.45 -6.97
C CYS A 137 18.83 24.69 -8.43
N ALA A 138 19.82 23.94 -8.95
CA ALA A 138 20.19 24.00 -10.37
C ALA A 138 19.08 23.48 -11.31
N PHE A 139 18.11 22.76 -10.76
CA PHE A 139 17.00 22.13 -11.48
C PHE A 139 15.64 22.74 -11.15
N ARG A 140 15.59 23.88 -10.44
CA ARG A 140 14.34 24.52 -9.98
C ARG A 140 13.30 24.66 -11.11
N ASP A 141 13.71 25.16 -12.27
CA ASP A 141 12.80 25.40 -13.41
C ASP A 141 12.68 24.19 -14.35
N LYS A 142 13.23 23.03 -13.95
CA LYS A 142 13.28 21.78 -14.74
C LYS A 142 12.80 20.58 -13.94
N LEU A 143 12.07 20.80 -12.84
CA LEU A 143 11.47 19.71 -12.09
C LEU A 143 10.36 19.06 -12.93
N PRO A 144 10.32 17.72 -13.02
CA PRO A 144 9.22 17.02 -13.68
C PRO A 144 7.96 17.08 -12.79
N ASN A 145 6.79 17.09 -13.41
CA ASN A 145 5.50 17.10 -12.69
C ASN A 145 5.02 15.69 -12.31
N ASP A 146 5.91 14.70 -12.29
CA ASP A 146 5.58 13.28 -12.10
C ASP A 146 6.68 12.57 -11.32
N ALA A 147 6.31 11.82 -10.28
CA ALA A 147 7.28 11.16 -9.42
C ALA A 147 7.97 9.98 -10.11
N ILE A 148 7.33 9.33 -11.10
CA ILE A 148 7.98 8.28 -11.89
C ILE A 148 9.09 8.87 -12.75
N ALA A 149 8.84 9.97 -13.45
CA ALA A 149 9.84 10.69 -14.23
C ALA A 149 11.01 11.16 -13.34
N PHE A 150 10.74 11.72 -12.17
CA PHE A 150 11.81 12.11 -11.22
C PHE A 150 12.67 10.92 -10.78
N MET A 151 12.05 9.75 -10.57
CA MET A 151 12.76 8.58 -10.03
C MET A 151 13.54 7.79 -11.09
N TRP A 152 13.03 7.73 -12.31
CA TRP A 152 13.46 6.72 -13.28
C TRP A 152 13.92 7.28 -14.63
N ASP A 153 13.64 8.55 -14.96
CA ASP A 153 14.18 9.14 -16.17
C ASP A 153 15.69 9.40 -16.00
N SER A 154 16.48 9.00 -16.99
CA SER A 154 17.90 9.32 -17.13
C SER A 154 18.21 10.82 -17.08
N ASN A 155 17.27 11.66 -17.52
CA ASN A 155 17.40 13.12 -17.51
C ASN A 155 16.81 13.75 -16.24
N SER A 156 16.34 12.97 -15.27
CA SER A 156 15.84 13.50 -14.00
C SER A 156 16.96 14.18 -13.19
N PRO A 157 16.64 15.17 -12.34
CA PRO A 157 17.60 15.75 -11.41
C PRO A 157 18.30 14.68 -10.56
N LEU A 158 17.54 13.67 -10.12
CA LEU A 158 18.05 12.54 -9.34
C LEU A 158 19.17 11.78 -10.06
N ALA A 159 18.97 11.45 -11.34
CA ALA A 159 19.97 10.75 -12.15
C ALA A 159 21.21 11.63 -12.38
N GLN A 160 21.00 12.91 -12.73
CA GLN A 160 22.08 13.85 -13.06
C GLN A 160 22.96 14.21 -11.86
N THR A 161 22.44 14.18 -10.63
CA THR A 161 23.21 14.49 -9.41
C THR A 161 23.81 13.27 -8.71
N GLY A 162 23.83 12.11 -9.39
CA GLY A 162 24.52 10.90 -8.92
C GLY A 162 23.63 9.87 -8.21
N GLY A 163 22.31 9.91 -8.44
CA GLY A 163 21.37 8.88 -7.98
C GLY A 163 21.07 8.91 -6.47
N TRP A 164 20.53 7.80 -5.96
CA TRP A 164 19.93 7.76 -4.62
C TRP A 164 20.92 8.04 -3.49
N GLN A 165 22.13 7.47 -3.54
CA GLN A 165 23.10 7.60 -2.44
C GLN A 165 23.72 9.00 -2.39
N SER A 166 24.04 9.58 -3.56
CA SER A 166 24.67 10.90 -3.66
C SER A 166 23.76 12.01 -3.12
N ASN A 167 22.45 11.87 -3.29
CA ASN A 167 21.46 12.88 -2.88
C ASN A 167 20.85 12.63 -1.50
N GLN A 168 21.16 11.50 -0.85
CA GLN A 168 20.45 11.06 0.35
C GLN A 168 20.45 12.09 1.48
N GLN A 169 21.61 12.68 1.78
CA GLN A 169 21.75 13.66 2.87
C GLN A 169 21.00 14.96 2.57
N GLU A 170 21.16 15.50 1.35
CA GLU A 170 20.45 16.69 0.89
C GLU A 170 18.94 16.49 0.98
N TYR A 171 18.42 15.38 0.47
CA TYR A 171 16.99 15.11 0.46
C TYR A 171 16.45 14.94 1.87
N GLN A 172 17.16 14.25 2.75
CA GLN A 172 16.77 14.13 4.16
C GLN A 172 16.69 15.51 4.84
N GLN A 173 17.63 16.42 4.56
CA GLN A 173 17.61 17.77 5.11
C GLN A 173 16.42 18.58 4.60
N ILE A 174 16.15 18.55 3.29
CA ILE A 174 15.01 19.25 2.67
C ILE A 174 13.69 18.69 3.23
N ILE A 175 13.51 17.36 3.20
CA ILE A 175 12.34 16.67 3.73
C ILE A 175 12.11 17.07 5.19
N ARG A 176 13.17 17.07 6.03
CA ARG A 176 13.06 17.48 7.43
C ARG A 176 12.56 18.92 7.52
N ARG A 177 13.14 19.87 6.77
CA ARG A 177 12.69 21.28 6.77
C ARG A 177 11.22 21.42 6.34
N VAL A 178 10.77 20.66 5.34
CA VAL A 178 9.38 20.64 4.90
C VAL A 178 8.46 20.11 6.01
N LEU A 179 8.79 18.94 6.59
CA LEU A 179 7.97 18.29 7.62
C LEU A 179 7.95 19.05 8.96
N THR A 180 8.98 19.85 9.27
CA THR A 180 9.01 20.68 10.49
C THR A 180 8.42 22.07 10.30
N SER A 181 7.99 22.43 9.08
CA SER A 181 7.44 23.76 8.81
C SER A 181 5.91 23.69 8.67
N PRO A 182 5.15 24.29 9.62
CA PRO A 182 3.69 24.22 9.62
C PRO A 182 3.01 24.75 8.35
N ARG A 183 3.69 25.61 7.58
CA ARG A 183 3.17 26.18 6.33
C ARG A 183 2.82 25.11 5.29
N TYR A 184 3.54 23.98 5.29
CA TYR A 184 3.32 22.91 4.32
C TYR A 184 2.25 21.93 4.76
N TYR A 185 1.76 22.00 6.01
CA TYR A 185 0.82 21.02 6.53
C TYR A 185 -0.51 20.97 5.78
N PRO A 186 -1.14 22.10 5.39
CA PRO A 186 -2.35 22.06 4.58
C PRO A 186 -2.13 21.32 3.26
N TYR A 187 -1.02 21.60 2.56
CA TYR A 187 -0.66 20.96 1.29
C TYR A 187 -0.36 19.46 1.48
N LEU A 188 0.43 19.10 2.49
CA LEU A 188 0.75 17.71 2.78
C LEU A 188 -0.52 16.89 3.08
N VAL A 189 -1.45 17.45 3.86
CA VAL A 189 -2.72 16.80 4.18
C VAL A 189 -3.61 16.70 2.95
N SER A 190 -3.78 17.79 2.18
CA SER A 190 -4.62 17.78 0.98
C SER A 190 -4.12 16.79 -0.07
N GLU A 191 -2.80 16.77 -0.31
CA GLU A 191 -2.18 15.91 -1.30
C GLU A 191 -2.19 14.45 -0.87
N THR A 192 -1.93 14.17 0.41
CA THR A 192 -2.04 12.80 0.94
C THR A 192 -3.48 12.30 0.84
N ALA A 193 -4.48 13.13 1.16
CA ALA A 193 -5.89 12.76 1.04
C ALA A 193 -6.29 12.49 -0.41
N GLN A 194 -5.95 13.39 -1.34
CA GLN A 194 -6.21 13.19 -2.77
C GLN A 194 -5.51 11.94 -3.32
N ALA A 195 -4.23 11.74 -2.99
CA ALA A 195 -3.47 10.58 -3.44
C ALA A 195 -4.07 9.28 -2.90
N THR A 196 -4.53 9.26 -1.65
CA THR A 196 -5.22 8.11 -1.05
C THR A 196 -6.51 7.80 -1.80
N LEU A 197 -7.33 8.82 -2.09
CA LEU A 197 -8.59 8.65 -2.81
C LEU A 197 -8.38 8.14 -4.23
N ARG A 198 -7.38 8.68 -4.96
CA ARG A 198 -7.00 8.19 -6.28
C ARG A 198 -6.48 6.76 -6.19
N GLN A 199 -5.59 6.46 -5.25
CA GLN A 199 -5.01 5.12 -5.09
C GLN A 199 -6.06 4.05 -4.80
N LEU A 200 -7.16 4.38 -4.11
CA LEU A 200 -8.27 3.46 -3.88
C LEU A 200 -8.98 3.00 -5.17
N THR A 201 -8.96 3.83 -6.23
CA THR A 201 -9.60 3.51 -7.52
C THR A 201 -8.64 2.90 -8.54
N HIS A 202 -7.33 3.07 -8.36
CA HIS A 202 -6.28 2.49 -9.20
C HIS A 202 -6.02 1.02 -8.85
N VAL A 203 -6.85 0.11 -9.36
CA VAL A 203 -6.78 -1.34 -9.12
C VAL A 203 -6.60 -2.16 -10.41
N GLY A 204 -6.19 -1.51 -11.49
CA GLY A 204 -5.95 -2.13 -12.78
C GLY A 204 -4.78 -3.12 -12.80
N HIS A 205 -4.76 -3.93 -13.84
CA HIS A 205 -3.69 -4.86 -14.17
C HIS A 205 -2.90 -4.32 -15.37
N GLY A 206 -1.63 -4.71 -15.48
CA GLY A 206 -0.75 -4.33 -16.58
C GLY A 206 0.19 -3.17 -16.29
N ASP A 207 0.00 -2.47 -15.18
CA ASP A 207 0.86 -1.37 -14.77
C ASP A 207 2.29 -1.85 -14.48
N GLY A 208 3.27 -1.24 -15.15
CA GLY A 208 4.67 -1.63 -15.15
C GLY A 208 5.03 -2.84 -16.03
N LEU A 209 4.08 -3.42 -16.78
CA LEU A 209 4.34 -4.51 -17.75
C LEU A 209 4.61 -3.97 -19.16
N SER A 210 5.45 -2.95 -19.26
CA SER A 210 5.95 -2.42 -20.54
C SER A 210 7.03 -3.34 -21.14
N PRO A 211 7.32 -3.20 -22.44
CA PRO A 211 8.49 -3.83 -23.04
C PRO A 211 9.78 -3.36 -22.35
N PHE A 212 10.60 -4.31 -21.90
CA PHE A 212 11.91 -4.06 -21.32
C PHE A 212 12.98 -4.56 -22.30
N ARG A 213 13.16 -3.80 -23.37
CA ARG A 213 14.04 -4.14 -24.49
C ARG A 213 15.47 -3.63 -24.26
N GLU A 214 16.23 -3.49 -25.34
CA GLU A 214 17.60 -2.97 -25.32
C GLU A 214 17.66 -1.65 -24.51
N ASN A 215 18.73 -1.46 -23.73
CA ASN A 215 18.95 -0.32 -22.82
C ASN A 215 18.06 -0.27 -21.56
N THR A 216 17.44 -1.39 -21.18
CA THR A 216 16.73 -1.50 -19.90
C THR A 216 17.47 -2.41 -18.93
N ASN A 217 17.33 -2.14 -17.63
CA ASN A 217 17.95 -2.95 -16.58
C ASN A 217 17.59 -4.45 -16.68
N PRO A 218 16.32 -4.86 -16.89
CA PRO A 218 16.00 -6.28 -17.04
C PRO A 218 16.68 -6.92 -18.24
N TYR A 219 16.73 -6.24 -19.40
CA TYR A 219 17.40 -6.76 -20.60
C TYR A 219 18.89 -7.02 -20.35
N TRP A 220 19.59 -6.08 -19.71
CA TRP A 220 21.01 -6.25 -19.38
C TRP A 220 21.25 -7.45 -18.47
N LYS A 221 20.39 -7.67 -17.47
CA LYS A 221 20.54 -8.78 -16.53
C LYS A 221 20.23 -10.15 -17.14
N ILE A 222 19.21 -10.23 -18.00
CA ILE A 222 18.94 -11.46 -18.75
C ILE A 222 20.08 -11.74 -19.73
N GLY A 223 20.58 -10.72 -20.45
CA GLY A 223 21.72 -10.88 -21.35
C GLY A 223 23.01 -11.30 -20.65
N GLU A 224 23.23 -10.84 -19.41
CA GLU A 224 24.43 -11.16 -18.61
C GLU A 224 24.37 -12.56 -17.98
N PHE A 225 23.25 -12.93 -17.36
CA PHE A 225 23.15 -14.16 -16.55
C PHE A 225 22.38 -15.30 -17.22
N MET A 226 21.57 -15.01 -18.23
CA MET A 226 20.64 -15.94 -18.87
C MET A 226 20.66 -15.77 -20.40
N HIS A 227 21.84 -15.62 -20.99
CA HIS A 227 22.00 -15.27 -22.40
C HIS A 227 21.30 -16.23 -23.37
N TYR A 228 21.21 -17.52 -23.03
CA TYR A 228 20.48 -18.51 -23.81
C TYR A 228 18.97 -18.27 -23.86
N GLU A 229 18.39 -17.62 -22.84
CA GLU A 229 16.96 -17.29 -22.75
C GLU A 229 16.65 -15.90 -23.33
N LEU A 230 17.65 -15.15 -23.77
CA LEU A 230 17.46 -13.78 -24.25
C LEU A 230 16.52 -13.72 -25.46
N LYS A 231 16.57 -14.74 -26.33
CA LYS A 231 15.69 -14.82 -27.51
C LYS A 231 14.22 -15.02 -27.09
N GLU A 232 13.96 -15.92 -26.16
CA GLU A 232 12.65 -16.21 -25.57
C GLU A 232 12.12 -14.99 -24.83
N TYR A 233 12.98 -14.34 -24.04
CA TYR A 233 12.69 -13.08 -23.37
C TYR A 233 12.26 -12.00 -24.37
N MET A 234 13.02 -11.76 -25.43
CA MET A 234 12.74 -10.73 -26.44
C MET A 234 11.52 -11.06 -27.31
N SER A 235 11.19 -12.34 -27.47
CA SER A 235 10.02 -12.82 -28.20
C SER A 235 8.78 -13.03 -27.32
N SER A 236 8.87 -12.78 -26.01
CA SER A 236 7.72 -12.82 -25.11
C SER A 236 6.61 -11.84 -25.52
N MET A 237 5.37 -12.11 -25.08
CA MET A 237 4.25 -11.18 -25.34
C MET A 237 4.50 -9.80 -24.72
N GLN A 238 5.15 -9.72 -23.56
CA GLN A 238 5.48 -8.44 -22.92
C GLN A 238 6.45 -7.62 -23.77
N ASN A 239 7.57 -8.21 -24.22
CA ASN A 239 8.57 -7.47 -25.02
C ASN A 239 8.13 -7.18 -26.46
N ARG A 240 7.13 -7.90 -26.97
CA ARG A 240 6.44 -7.59 -28.23
C ARG A 240 5.28 -6.60 -28.07
N ASN A 241 5.03 -6.10 -26.85
CA ASN A 241 3.93 -5.20 -26.53
C ASN A 241 2.54 -5.77 -26.91
N GLN A 242 2.36 -7.08 -26.72
CA GLN A 242 1.15 -7.83 -27.08
C GLN A 242 0.25 -8.15 -25.88
N LEU A 243 0.63 -7.75 -24.66
CA LEU A 243 -0.22 -7.90 -23.49
C LEU A 243 -1.32 -6.83 -23.50
N ASN A 244 -2.57 -7.25 -23.50
CA ASN A 244 -3.73 -6.36 -23.42
C ASN A 244 -4.58 -6.72 -22.19
N PHE A 245 -4.71 -5.76 -21.27
CA PHE A 245 -5.45 -5.92 -20.02
C PHE A 245 -6.81 -5.21 -20.02
N THR A 246 -7.22 -4.57 -21.12
CA THR A 246 -8.42 -3.72 -21.19
C THR A 246 -9.68 -4.48 -20.72
N THR A 247 -9.99 -5.61 -21.36
CA THR A 247 -11.15 -6.43 -21.01
C THR A 247 -11.07 -7.03 -19.60
N LEU A 248 -9.85 -7.37 -19.14
CA LEU A 248 -9.65 -7.85 -17.77
C LEU A 248 -9.93 -6.74 -16.76
N ASN A 249 -9.46 -5.52 -17.04
CA ASN A 249 -9.62 -4.36 -16.17
C ASN A 249 -11.08 -3.93 -16.10
N GLU A 250 -11.82 -3.90 -17.21
CA GLU A 250 -13.27 -3.65 -17.21
C GLU A 250 -14.03 -4.60 -16.28
N ARG A 251 -13.77 -5.91 -16.40
CA ARG A 251 -14.36 -6.93 -15.51
C ARG A 251 -13.92 -6.76 -14.06
N THR A 252 -12.65 -6.41 -13.85
CA THR A 252 -12.07 -6.17 -12.52
C THR A 252 -12.77 -4.99 -11.84
N TYR A 253 -12.90 -3.86 -12.52
CA TYR A 253 -13.57 -2.68 -12.00
C TYR A 253 -15.04 -2.96 -11.71
N GLY A 254 -15.74 -3.67 -12.62
CA GLY A 254 -17.11 -4.11 -12.40
C GLY A 254 -17.26 -5.01 -11.16
N ALA A 255 -16.36 -5.99 -10.98
CA ALA A 255 -16.37 -6.88 -9.81
C ALA A 255 -16.09 -6.13 -8.50
N HIS A 256 -15.18 -5.15 -8.49
CA HIS A 256 -14.91 -4.32 -7.32
C HIS A 256 -16.09 -3.38 -7.01
N LEU A 257 -16.72 -2.79 -8.03
CA LEU A 257 -17.92 -1.98 -7.81
C LEU A 257 -19.06 -2.83 -7.23
N ALA A 258 -19.29 -4.01 -7.80
CA ALA A 258 -20.30 -4.95 -7.30
C ALA A 258 -20.01 -5.35 -5.84
N SER A 259 -18.76 -5.67 -5.50
CA SER A 259 -18.38 -6.03 -4.12
C SER A 259 -18.60 -4.89 -3.15
N LEU A 260 -18.25 -3.65 -3.52
CA LEU A 260 -18.53 -2.47 -2.70
C LEU A 260 -20.03 -2.25 -2.49
N VAL A 261 -20.85 -2.42 -3.53
CA VAL A 261 -22.31 -2.32 -3.43
C VAL A 261 -22.87 -3.41 -2.50
N ILE A 262 -22.42 -4.66 -2.64
CA ILE A 262 -22.82 -5.77 -1.76
C ILE A 262 -22.48 -5.46 -0.30
N LEU A 263 -21.25 -5.02 -0.04
CA LEU A 263 -20.81 -4.66 1.32
C LEU A 263 -21.60 -3.49 1.86
N ALA A 264 -21.84 -2.44 1.08
CA ALA A 264 -22.64 -1.28 1.48
C ALA A 264 -24.08 -1.67 1.80
N VAL A 265 -24.73 -2.49 0.96
CA VAL A 265 -26.09 -2.98 1.19
C VAL A 265 -26.16 -3.82 2.45
N LEU A 266 -25.24 -4.76 2.66
CA LEU A 266 -25.23 -5.61 3.85
C LEU A 266 -24.93 -4.84 5.14
N LEU A 267 -24.09 -3.80 5.08
CA LEU A 267 -23.61 -3.12 6.28
C LEU A 267 -24.40 -1.86 6.65
N LEU A 268 -24.98 -1.16 5.68
CA LEU A 268 -25.64 0.15 5.88
C LEU A 268 -27.18 0.06 5.88
N THR A 269 -27.76 -1.07 5.51
CA THR A 269 -29.23 -1.26 5.50
C THR A 269 -29.70 -2.11 6.68
N ARG A 270 -31.02 -2.38 6.75
CA ARG A 270 -31.62 -3.27 7.77
C ARG A 270 -31.04 -4.69 7.74
N LEU A 271 -30.46 -5.12 6.62
CA LEU A 271 -29.77 -6.40 6.47
C LEU A 271 -28.57 -6.56 7.40
N ARG A 272 -28.03 -5.44 7.91
CA ARG A 272 -26.95 -5.42 8.91
C ARG A 272 -27.26 -6.29 10.13
N ARG A 273 -28.53 -6.42 10.53
CA ARG A 273 -28.97 -7.24 11.68
C ARG A 273 -28.74 -8.74 11.49
N MET A 274 -28.61 -9.20 10.24
CA MET A 274 -28.34 -10.60 9.93
C MET A 274 -26.85 -10.95 10.00
N VAL A 275 -25.99 -9.95 9.81
CA VAL A 275 -24.54 -10.15 9.72
C VAL A 275 -23.95 -10.25 11.12
N ALA A 276 -23.20 -11.33 11.37
CA ALA A 276 -22.55 -11.57 12.66
C ALA A 276 -21.58 -10.41 13.00
N PRO A 277 -21.47 -10.01 14.29
CA PRO A 277 -20.53 -8.96 14.70
C PRO A 277 -19.10 -9.21 14.25
N GLU A 278 -18.64 -10.46 14.30
CA GLU A 278 -17.31 -10.91 13.91
C GLU A 278 -17.07 -10.70 12.40
N ALA A 279 -18.09 -10.94 11.58
CA ALA A 279 -18.01 -10.74 10.13
C ALA A 279 -17.91 -9.26 9.76
N VAL A 280 -18.56 -8.37 10.51
CA VAL A 280 -18.42 -6.92 10.31
C VAL A 280 -17.07 -6.42 10.79
N LEU A 281 -16.57 -6.96 11.89
CA LEU A 281 -15.21 -6.69 12.34
C LEU A 281 -14.19 -7.13 11.28
N ALA A 282 -14.43 -8.28 10.62
CA ALA A 282 -13.61 -8.75 9.50
C ALA A 282 -13.60 -7.76 8.35
N VAL A 283 -14.77 -7.37 7.84
CA VAL A 283 -14.82 -6.36 6.76
C VAL A 283 -14.15 -5.04 7.19
N THR A 284 -14.29 -4.66 8.46
CA THR A 284 -13.67 -3.44 8.99
C THR A 284 -12.14 -3.52 8.98
N VAL A 285 -11.56 -4.60 9.51
CA VAL A 285 -10.10 -4.79 9.52
C VAL A 285 -9.54 -4.91 8.10
N LEU A 286 -10.22 -5.65 7.22
CA LEU A 286 -9.81 -5.79 5.82
C LEU A 286 -9.89 -4.45 5.08
N GLY A 287 -10.97 -3.69 5.29
CA GLY A 287 -11.14 -2.34 4.75
C GLY A 287 -10.09 -1.36 5.28
N LEU A 288 -9.76 -1.42 6.57
CA LEU A 288 -8.65 -0.65 7.15
C LEU A 288 -7.32 -1.04 6.51
N GLY A 289 -7.09 -2.31 6.19
CA GLY A 289 -5.91 -2.77 5.47
C GLY A 289 -5.79 -2.17 4.07
N VAL A 290 -6.88 -2.20 3.31
CA VAL A 290 -6.95 -1.62 1.95
C VAL A 290 -6.78 -0.09 1.98
N LEU A 291 -7.42 0.59 2.94
CA LEU A 291 -7.28 2.03 3.14
C LEU A 291 -5.87 2.42 3.59
N SER A 292 -5.30 1.71 4.56
CA SER A 292 -3.94 1.97 5.05
C SER A 292 -2.90 1.74 3.96
N ASN A 293 -3.09 0.71 3.11
CA ASN A 293 -2.21 0.49 1.96
C ASN A 293 -2.28 1.69 1.00
N ALA A 294 -3.48 2.13 0.63
CA ALA A 294 -3.66 3.28 -0.26
C ALA A 294 -3.04 4.57 0.31
N LEU A 295 -3.21 4.81 1.61
CA LEU A 295 -2.65 5.96 2.31
C LEU A 295 -1.11 5.93 2.27
N VAL A 296 -0.51 4.78 2.57
CA VAL A 296 0.95 4.62 2.62
C VAL A 296 1.55 4.69 1.22
N THR A 297 0.99 3.97 0.24
CA THR A 297 1.55 3.91 -1.11
C THR A 297 1.28 5.20 -1.89
N GLY A 298 0.06 5.72 -1.86
CA GLY A 298 -0.28 6.97 -2.53
C GLY A 298 0.33 8.19 -1.85
N GLY A 299 0.31 8.25 -0.52
CA GLY A 299 0.82 9.41 0.23
C GLY A 299 2.34 9.55 0.27
N LEU A 300 3.09 8.44 0.24
CA LEU A 300 4.55 8.45 0.42
C LEU A 300 5.34 8.05 -0.84
N ALA A 301 4.66 7.49 -1.85
CA ALA A 301 5.27 7.13 -3.13
C ALA A 301 4.42 7.68 -4.27
N ASN A 302 3.87 6.82 -5.13
CA ASN A 302 3.21 7.23 -6.37
C ASN A 302 1.83 6.59 -6.46
N VAL A 303 0.92 7.21 -7.21
CA VAL A 303 -0.38 6.62 -7.50
C VAL A 303 -0.24 5.64 -8.66
N LEU A 304 -0.32 4.35 -8.39
CA LEU A 304 -0.07 3.28 -9.37
C LEU A 304 -1.03 2.11 -9.19
N ASP A 305 -1.57 1.58 -10.28
CA ASP A 305 -2.54 0.48 -10.25
C ASP A 305 -1.98 -0.78 -9.55
N ARG A 306 -0.70 -1.10 -9.77
CA ARG A 306 -0.07 -2.28 -9.15
C ARG A 306 -0.01 -2.22 -7.61
N LEU A 307 -0.01 -1.02 -7.03
CA LEU A 307 0.17 -0.84 -5.58
C LEU A 307 -1.12 -1.09 -4.79
N GLN A 308 -2.30 -0.88 -5.39
CA GLN A 308 -3.58 -1.24 -4.76
C GLN A 308 -4.12 -2.57 -5.25
N SER A 309 -3.89 -2.96 -6.51
CA SER A 309 -4.38 -4.25 -7.04
C SER A 309 -3.84 -5.44 -6.25
N ARG A 310 -2.65 -5.32 -5.65
CA ARG A 310 -2.09 -6.34 -4.74
C ARG A 310 -2.92 -6.60 -3.47
N VAL A 311 -3.78 -5.67 -3.05
CA VAL A 311 -4.64 -5.78 -1.85
C VAL A 311 -6.15 -5.68 -2.11
N SER A 312 -6.58 -5.04 -3.21
CA SER A 312 -7.98 -4.69 -3.43
C SER A 312 -8.92 -5.89 -3.49
N TRP A 313 -8.43 -7.03 -3.98
CA TRP A 313 -9.15 -8.29 -4.08
C TRP A 313 -9.65 -8.82 -2.73
N VAL A 314 -9.05 -8.39 -1.61
CA VAL A 314 -9.47 -8.78 -0.27
C VAL A 314 -10.92 -8.34 0.03
N LEU A 315 -11.35 -7.18 -0.49
CA LEU A 315 -12.74 -6.73 -0.35
C LEU A 315 -13.70 -7.54 -1.21
N LEU A 316 -13.28 -7.91 -2.42
CA LEU A 316 -14.04 -8.83 -3.27
C LEU A 316 -14.21 -10.18 -2.57
N PHE A 317 -13.13 -10.72 -2.00
CA PHE A 317 -13.16 -11.96 -1.23
C PHE A 317 -14.12 -11.87 -0.03
N ALA A 318 -14.08 -10.78 0.74
CA ALA A 318 -14.99 -10.56 1.86
C ALA A 318 -16.47 -10.50 1.41
N ALA A 319 -16.77 -9.82 0.29
CA ALA A 319 -18.12 -9.76 -0.26
C ALA A 319 -18.62 -11.15 -0.68
N VAL A 320 -17.78 -11.95 -1.34
CA VAL A 320 -18.12 -13.33 -1.74
C VAL A 320 -18.40 -14.19 -0.52
N LEU A 321 -17.57 -14.13 0.53
CA LEU A 321 -17.80 -14.89 1.77
C LEU A 321 -19.14 -14.54 2.42
N LEU A 322 -19.47 -13.24 2.50
CA LEU A 322 -20.75 -12.80 3.06
C LEU A 322 -21.94 -13.23 2.21
N LEU A 323 -21.83 -13.20 0.88
CA LEU A 323 -22.88 -13.70 -0.01
C LEU A 323 -23.08 -15.20 0.15
N VAL A 324 -22.02 -15.98 0.26
CA VAL A 324 -22.13 -17.43 0.48
C VAL A 324 -22.79 -17.72 1.83
N GLN A 325 -22.40 -16.99 2.88
CA GLN A 325 -22.90 -17.18 4.24
C GLN A 325 -24.37 -16.76 4.39
N TYR A 326 -24.77 -15.63 3.80
CA TYR A 326 -26.07 -14.98 4.07
C TYR A 326 -27.02 -14.94 2.87
N GLY A 327 -26.55 -15.25 1.67
CA GLY A 327 -27.32 -15.14 0.41
C GLY A 327 -28.57 -16.00 0.40
N ALA A 328 -28.49 -17.24 0.89
CA ALA A 328 -29.65 -18.13 0.97
C ALA A 328 -30.77 -17.57 1.88
N VAL A 329 -30.41 -16.85 2.94
CA VAL A 329 -31.38 -16.22 3.85
C VAL A 329 -32.05 -15.03 3.18
N LEU A 330 -31.28 -14.23 2.43
CA LEU A 330 -31.81 -13.08 1.67
C LEU A 330 -32.84 -13.51 0.62
N VAL A 331 -32.55 -14.59 -0.13
CA VAL A 331 -33.48 -15.12 -1.14
C VAL A 331 -34.78 -15.59 -0.50
N ARG A 332 -34.72 -16.29 0.64
CA ARG A 332 -35.91 -16.78 1.35
C ARG A 332 -36.79 -15.66 1.89
N GLN A 333 -36.19 -14.62 2.47
CA GLN A 333 -36.95 -13.46 2.98
C GLN A 333 -37.61 -12.66 1.85
N GLY A 334 -36.94 -12.50 0.71
CA GLY A 334 -37.52 -11.84 -0.46
C GLY A 334 -38.72 -12.60 -1.03
N GLN A 335 -38.63 -13.94 -1.11
CA GLN A 335 -39.75 -14.78 -1.55
C GLN A 335 -40.96 -14.70 -0.60
N GLN A 336 -40.74 -14.66 0.71
CA GLN A 336 -41.83 -14.51 1.69
C GLN A 336 -42.54 -13.16 1.58
N GLN A 337 -41.81 -12.07 1.32
CA GLN A 337 -42.41 -10.75 1.10
C GLN A 337 -43.19 -10.63 -0.21
N LEU A 338 -42.76 -11.34 -1.27
CA LEU A 338 -43.50 -11.40 -2.53
C LEU A 338 -44.79 -12.23 -2.44
N ASN A 339 -44.80 -13.28 -1.62
CA ASN A 339 -45.99 -14.13 -1.43
C ASN A 339 -47.03 -13.55 -0.45
N THR A 340 -46.70 -12.46 0.26
CA THR A 340 -47.58 -11.83 1.26
C THR A 340 -48.17 -10.49 0.81
N ASN A 341 -47.80 -10.01 -0.38
CA ASN A 341 -48.38 -8.86 -1.06
C ASN A 341 -49.20 -9.30 -2.28
#